data_AF-A0AAU2G9U1-F1
#
_entry.id   AF-A0AAU2G9U1-F1
#
_cell.length_a   1.000
_cell.length_b   1.000
_cell.length_c   1.000
_cell.angle_alpha   90.00
_cell.angle_beta   90.00
_cell.angle_gamma   90.00
#
_symmetry.space_group_name_H-M   'P 1'
#
loop_
_entity.id
_entity.type
_entity.pdbx_description
1 polymer ?
#
loop_
_entity_poly.entity_id
_entity_poly.type
_entity_poly.pdbx_seq_one_letter_code
_entity_poly.pdbx_strand_id
1 'polypeptide(L)'
;MPLTPEEPQIHESAQGPRVTPAASRTAQTPRPVPGPRPAAVPRPGRPGPSPAAASRAGGASRPAPPAQRAPQATPGPVPAAPTAPSVSAAVPQIQLIPASAEGALDAAEEAVDLLLDTGRAPGDILVLTTGDPHPWAAHELSFGEAAYWALHDAGDDVFYADAAQVERAAGRPVVVFAANGGPAEANAAALPTALTRAGALLIVCGDPQQINSVLGTGV
;
A
#
# COMPACT_ATOMS: atom_id res chain seq x y z
N MET A 1 -12.25 -66.95 -10.98
CA MET A 1 -11.13 -67.77 -10.43
C MET A 1 -9.92 -67.51 -11.34
N PRO A 2 -8.72 -67.20 -10.84
CA PRO A 2 -8.37 -65.84 -10.35
C PRO A 2 -6.95 -65.33 -10.76
N LEU A 3 -6.66 -64.07 -10.41
CA LEU A 3 -5.38 -63.36 -10.12
C LEU A 3 -4.35 -63.00 -11.24
N THR A 4 -4.18 -61.69 -11.48
CA THR A 4 -2.89 -60.99 -11.73
C THR A 4 -2.06 -60.94 -10.42
N PRO A 5 -0.71 -60.76 -10.38
CA PRO A 5 0.04 -59.78 -11.18
C PRO A 5 1.47 -60.16 -11.65
N GLU A 6 1.94 -59.41 -12.65
CA GLU A 6 3.35 -59.26 -13.03
C GLU A 6 4.01 -58.26 -12.06
N GLU A 7 5.08 -58.67 -11.38
CA GLU A 7 5.95 -57.80 -10.59
C GLU A 7 7.38 -57.90 -11.17
N PRO A 8 7.97 -56.82 -11.69
CA PRO A 8 9.36 -56.83 -12.12
C PRO A 8 10.30 -56.68 -10.90
N GLN A 9 11.18 -57.67 -10.74
CA GLN A 9 12.19 -57.73 -9.69
C GLN A 9 13.17 -56.54 -9.75
N ILE A 10 13.13 -55.72 -8.71
CA ILE A 10 14.20 -54.77 -8.37
C ILE A 10 15.47 -55.53 -7.99
N HIS A 11 16.51 -55.40 -8.82
CA HIS A 11 17.86 -55.83 -8.42
C HIS A 11 18.54 -54.69 -7.67
N GLU A 12 18.51 -54.79 -6.35
CA GLU A 12 19.43 -54.12 -5.45
C GLU A 12 20.83 -54.69 -5.67
N SER A 13 21.77 -53.87 -6.12
CA SER A 13 23.20 -54.18 -6.04
C SER A 13 23.94 -52.96 -5.54
N ALA A 14 24.35 -53.11 -4.30
CA ALA A 14 25.08 -52.17 -3.49
C ALA A 14 26.57 -52.07 -3.91
N GLN A 15 27.16 -50.96 -3.49
CA GLN A 15 28.58 -50.77 -3.11
C GLN A 15 29.64 -50.52 -4.21
N GLY A 16 29.88 -49.21 -4.47
CA GLY A 16 31.13 -48.44 -4.26
C GLY A 16 32.48 -48.94 -4.83
N PRO A 17 33.39 -48.02 -5.23
CA PRO A 17 34.12 -47.27 -4.21
C PRO A 17 34.44 -45.79 -4.52
N ARG A 18 34.38 -45.01 -3.44
CA ARG A 18 35.08 -43.76 -3.07
C ARG A 18 35.96 -43.08 -4.14
N VAL A 19 35.54 -41.87 -4.54
CA VAL A 19 36.45 -40.79 -4.98
C VAL A 19 36.19 -39.54 -4.13
N THR A 20 37.28 -38.93 -3.69
CA THR A 20 37.41 -37.80 -2.76
C THR A 20 36.72 -36.52 -3.23
N PRO A 21 36.00 -35.78 -2.36
CA PRO A 21 35.72 -34.37 -2.60
C PRO A 21 36.85 -33.50 -2.03
N ALA A 22 37.47 -32.71 -2.89
CA ALA A 22 38.23 -31.52 -2.51
C ALA A 22 37.54 -30.32 -3.17
N ALA A 23 36.79 -29.56 -2.40
CA ALA A 23 36.45 -28.17 -2.72
C ALA A 23 36.10 -27.47 -1.41
N SER A 24 36.84 -26.39 -1.18
CA SER A 24 36.99 -25.64 0.05
C SER A 24 35.66 -25.09 0.59
N ARG A 25 35.43 -25.40 1.86
CA ARG A 25 34.45 -24.78 2.75
C ARG A 25 34.75 -23.27 2.82
N THR A 26 33.97 -22.45 2.14
CA THR A 26 33.95 -21.01 2.41
C THR A 26 33.37 -20.82 3.80
N ALA A 27 34.17 -20.19 4.67
CA ALA A 27 33.83 -19.91 6.04
C ALA A 27 32.61 -18.99 6.10
N GLN A 28 31.55 -19.43 6.80
CA GLN A 28 30.54 -18.52 7.29
C GLN A 28 31.20 -17.61 8.33
N THR A 29 31.43 -16.35 7.98
CA THR A 29 31.77 -15.31 8.96
C THR A 29 30.46 -14.86 9.63
N PRO A 30 30.29 -15.04 10.96
CA PRO A 30 29.15 -14.48 11.65
C PRO A 30 29.15 -12.95 11.51
N ARG A 31 28.03 -12.36 11.12
CA ARG A 31 27.87 -10.90 11.05
C ARG A 31 28.14 -10.28 12.43
N PRO A 32 28.86 -9.15 12.51
CA PRO A 32 28.93 -8.34 13.73
C PRO A 32 27.54 -7.81 14.07
N VAL A 33 27.09 -8.06 15.30
CA VAL A 33 25.84 -7.51 15.86
C VAL A 33 26.04 -6.01 16.15
N PRO A 34 25.21 -5.11 15.60
CA PRO A 34 25.23 -3.70 16.01
C PRO A 34 24.59 -3.55 17.41
N GLY A 35 25.39 -3.32 18.45
CA GLY A 35 24.92 -2.49 19.59
C GLY A 35 25.05 -1.02 19.16
N PRO A 36 24.23 -0.03 19.62
CA PRO A 36 23.98 0.34 21.03
C PRO A 36 22.52 0.86 21.26
N ARG A 37 22.04 1.27 22.45
CA ARG A 37 22.37 2.48 23.22
C ARG A 37 21.73 2.46 24.62
N PRO A 38 22.36 3.05 25.65
CA PRO A 38 21.68 3.45 26.87
C PRO A 38 20.99 4.83 26.75
N ALA A 39 19.94 4.97 27.58
CA ALA A 39 19.36 6.19 28.19
C ALA A 39 18.14 6.86 27.53
N ALA A 40 17.03 6.87 28.29
CA ALA A 40 16.33 8.11 28.63
C ALA A 40 15.61 7.96 29.99
N VAL A 41 16.10 8.69 30.99
CA VAL A 41 15.43 8.96 32.26
C VAL A 41 14.25 9.92 32.00
N PRO A 42 13.04 9.68 32.52
CA PRO A 42 11.99 10.70 32.51
C PRO A 42 12.41 11.88 33.40
N ARG A 43 12.56 13.07 32.80
CA ARG A 43 12.75 14.30 33.58
C ARG A 43 11.46 14.65 34.33
N PRO A 44 11.56 15.18 35.56
CA PRO A 44 10.41 15.52 36.39
C PRO A 44 9.72 16.81 35.93
N GLY A 45 8.38 16.79 35.93
CA GLY A 45 7.50 17.87 36.37
C GLY A 45 7.43 19.14 35.52
N ARG A 46 6.21 19.46 35.05
CA ARG A 46 5.75 20.85 35.10
C ARG A 46 4.34 20.94 35.69
N PRO A 47 4.13 21.78 36.73
CA PRO A 47 2.86 21.87 37.45
C PRO A 47 1.79 22.56 36.60
N GLY A 48 0.60 21.98 36.55
CA GLY A 48 -0.61 22.69 36.14
C GLY A 48 -1.12 23.55 37.31
N PRO A 49 -1.55 24.80 37.07
CA PRO A 49 -2.20 25.60 38.11
C PRO A 49 -3.66 25.17 38.27
N SER A 50 -4.03 24.79 39.50
CA SER A 50 -5.42 24.89 39.97
C SER A 50 -5.80 26.37 40.15
N PRO A 51 -7.10 26.69 40.15
CA PRO A 51 -7.61 27.24 41.40
C PRO A 51 -8.95 26.65 41.86
N ALA A 52 -8.92 26.34 43.15
CA ALA A 52 -9.92 26.34 44.20
C ALA A 52 -11.40 26.63 43.86
N ALA A 53 -12.22 25.74 44.40
CA ALA A 53 -13.61 25.94 44.78
C ALA A 53 -13.76 27.01 45.89
N ALA A 54 -14.87 27.75 45.87
CA ALA A 54 -15.69 28.00 47.06
C ALA A 54 -17.07 28.58 46.69
N SER A 55 -18.08 27.91 47.22
CA SER A 55 -19.52 28.15 47.10
C SER A 55 -19.97 29.56 47.52
N ARG A 56 -21.11 29.98 46.96
CA ARG A 56 -22.26 30.45 47.76
C ARG A 56 -23.56 30.45 46.94
N ALA A 57 -24.54 29.73 47.48
CA ALA A 57 -25.91 29.66 47.02
C ALA A 57 -26.75 30.79 47.62
N GLY A 58 -27.83 31.15 46.91
CA GLY A 58 -29.04 31.73 47.50
C GLY A 58 -29.48 33.08 46.93
N GLY A 59 -30.73 33.15 46.45
CA GLY A 59 -31.50 34.40 46.40
C GLY A 59 -32.30 34.63 45.12
N ALA A 60 -33.62 34.63 45.23
CA ALA A 60 -34.58 34.64 44.13
C ALA A 60 -34.90 36.04 43.51
N SER A 61 -35.62 35.97 42.39
CA SER A 61 -36.77 36.80 41.93
C SER A 61 -36.58 37.98 40.95
N ARG A 62 -37.48 37.94 39.94
CA ARG A 62 -37.80 38.84 38.78
C ARG A 62 -38.48 40.16 39.25
N PRO A 63 -38.56 41.27 38.47
CA PRO A 63 -39.43 41.44 37.28
C PRO A 63 -38.84 42.34 36.13
N ALA A 64 -39.64 42.59 35.06
CA ALA A 64 -39.26 43.08 33.71
C ALA A 64 -39.42 44.63 33.46
N PRO A 65 -39.53 45.14 32.18
CA PRO A 65 -38.55 45.90 31.37
C PRO A 65 -38.86 47.43 31.23
N PRO A 66 -38.06 48.27 30.51
CA PRO A 66 -38.30 48.54 29.08
C PRO A 66 -37.08 48.92 28.18
N ALA A 67 -37.21 48.52 26.90
CA ALA A 67 -36.92 49.14 25.60
C ALA A 67 -35.74 50.12 25.31
N GLN A 68 -35.13 49.83 24.15
CA GLN A 68 -34.45 50.67 23.14
C GLN A 68 -32.97 51.05 23.33
N ARG A 69 -32.09 50.49 22.50
CA ARG A 69 -31.40 51.19 21.37
C ARG A 69 -30.41 50.24 20.68
N ALA A 70 -30.57 50.01 19.37
CA ALA A 70 -29.54 49.37 18.55
C ALA A 70 -28.34 50.32 18.35
N PRO A 71 -27.11 49.80 18.29
CA PRO A 71 -26.36 49.92 17.04
C PRO A 71 -25.53 48.68 16.67
N GLN A 72 -25.11 48.69 15.40
CA GLN A 72 -24.30 47.74 14.64
C GLN A 72 -23.04 47.19 15.35
N ALA A 73 -22.67 45.93 15.09
CA ALA A 73 -21.38 45.54 14.46
C ALA A 73 -21.06 44.03 14.63
N THR A 74 -20.81 43.38 13.48
CA THR A 74 -19.90 42.22 13.23
C THR A 74 -20.05 40.91 14.04
N PRO A 75 -20.48 39.81 13.38
CA PRO A 75 -20.06 38.46 13.75
C PRO A 75 -18.62 38.23 13.24
N GLY A 76 -17.67 38.04 14.16
CA GLY A 76 -16.33 37.59 13.83
C GLY A 76 -16.33 36.12 13.35
N PRO A 77 -15.43 35.73 12.45
CA PRO A 77 -15.41 34.39 11.87
C PRO A 77 -14.84 33.38 12.87
N VAL A 78 -15.63 32.38 13.23
CA VAL A 78 -15.12 31.14 13.83
C VAL A 78 -14.34 30.37 12.75
N PRO A 79 -13.12 29.86 13.02
CA PRO A 79 -12.42 29.00 12.06
C PRO A 79 -13.21 27.71 11.91
N ALA A 80 -13.74 27.49 10.70
CA ALA A 80 -14.36 26.24 10.31
C ALA A 80 -13.33 25.10 10.45
N ALA A 81 -13.78 23.99 11.04
CA ALA A 81 -13.10 22.70 10.95
C ALA A 81 -12.76 22.38 9.48
N PRO A 82 -11.70 21.61 9.18
CA PRO A 82 -11.32 21.35 7.81
C PRO A 82 -12.47 20.60 7.13
N THR A 83 -13.11 21.29 6.19
CA THR A 83 -14.04 20.70 5.25
C THR A 83 -13.32 19.55 4.56
N ALA A 84 -13.83 18.33 4.70
CA ALA A 84 -13.38 17.20 3.89
C ALA A 84 -13.34 17.65 2.42
N PRO A 85 -12.31 17.30 1.65
CA PRO A 85 -12.21 17.74 0.27
C PRO A 85 -13.46 17.25 -0.46
N SER A 86 -14.26 18.20 -0.93
CA SER A 86 -15.30 17.95 -1.91
C SER A 86 -14.60 17.39 -3.13
N VAL A 87 -14.80 16.11 -3.42
CA VAL A 87 -14.24 15.44 -4.60
C VAL A 87 -14.99 15.95 -5.83
N SER A 88 -14.70 17.18 -6.22
CA SER A 88 -14.74 17.53 -7.63
C SER A 88 -13.80 16.53 -8.28
N ALA A 89 -14.27 15.74 -9.26
CA ALA A 89 -13.49 14.68 -9.90
C ALA A 89 -12.22 15.27 -10.53
N ALA A 90 -11.18 15.39 -9.71
CA ALA A 90 -9.87 15.81 -10.12
C ALA A 90 -9.29 14.64 -10.91
N VAL A 91 -8.81 14.94 -12.11
CA VAL A 91 -8.08 13.94 -12.90
C VAL A 91 -6.86 13.54 -12.06
N PRO A 92 -6.63 12.23 -11.82
CA PRO A 92 -5.49 11.79 -11.04
C PRO A 92 -4.18 12.25 -11.71
N GLN A 93 -3.21 12.63 -10.90
CA GLN A 93 -1.87 12.94 -11.37
C GLN A 93 -1.23 11.66 -11.93
N ILE A 94 -0.52 11.77 -13.05
CA ILE A 94 0.24 10.65 -13.61
C ILE A 94 1.74 10.90 -13.39
N GLN A 95 2.43 9.92 -12.83
CA GLN A 95 3.89 9.89 -12.70
C GLN A 95 4.42 8.69 -13.48
N LEU A 96 5.47 8.89 -14.26
CA LEU A 96 6.15 7.84 -15.01
C LEU A 96 7.51 7.55 -14.36
N ILE A 97 7.77 6.28 -14.07
CA ILE A 97 9.08 5.75 -13.65
C ILE A 97 9.60 4.88 -14.79
N PRO A 98 10.63 5.31 -15.54
CA PRO A 98 11.20 4.52 -16.61
C PRO A 98 11.80 3.21 -16.07
N ALA A 99 11.34 2.08 -16.59
CA ALA A 99 11.85 0.75 -16.26
C ALA A 99 11.71 -0.19 -17.47
N SER A 100 12.57 -1.20 -17.58
CA SER A 100 12.33 -2.31 -18.51
C SER A 100 11.19 -3.18 -18.00
N ALA A 101 10.66 -4.08 -18.84
CA ALA A 101 9.63 -5.03 -18.39
C ALA A 101 10.13 -5.88 -17.20
N GLU A 102 11.39 -6.33 -17.23
CA GLU A 102 11.97 -7.14 -16.16
C GLU A 102 12.16 -6.36 -14.85
N GLY A 103 12.41 -5.05 -14.92
CA GLY A 103 12.64 -4.19 -13.74
C GLY A 103 11.41 -3.38 -13.32
N ALA A 104 10.28 -3.49 -14.01
CA ALA A 104 9.09 -2.70 -13.72
C ALA A 104 8.45 -3.08 -12.38
N LEU A 105 8.54 -4.35 -11.97
CA LEU A 105 8.06 -4.80 -10.68
C LEU A 105 8.92 -4.25 -9.54
N ASP A 106 10.26 -4.39 -9.62
CA ASP A 106 11.17 -3.79 -8.63
C ASP A 106 10.97 -2.27 -8.52
N ALA A 107 10.83 -1.57 -9.65
CA ALA A 107 10.56 -0.13 -9.64
C ALA A 107 9.21 0.22 -8.98
N ALA A 108 8.20 -0.64 -9.12
CA ALA A 108 6.93 -0.47 -8.44
C ALA A 108 7.05 -0.71 -6.93
N GLU A 109 7.81 -1.71 -6.50
CA GLU A 109 8.09 -1.97 -5.07
C GLU A 109 8.81 -0.79 -4.42
N GLU A 110 9.85 -0.26 -5.06
CA GLU A 110 10.55 0.94 -4.56
C GLU A 110 9.62 2.16 -4.48
N ALA A 111 8.69 2.31 -5.45
CA ALA A 111 7.69 3.37 -5.40
C ALA A 111 6.69 3.19 -4.24
N VAL A 112 6.27 1.94 -3.96
CA VAL A 112 5.43 1.61 -2.81
C VAL A 112 6.15 1.93 -1.51
N ASP A 113 7.41 1.52 -1.35
CA ASP A 113 8.23 1.81 -0.17
C ASP A 113 8.34 3.31 0.09
N LEU A 114 8.60 4.12 -0.95
CA LEU A 114 8.63 5.58 -0.84
C LEU A 114 7.27 6.18 -0.43
N LEU A 115 6.16 5.64 -0.95
CA LEU A 115 4.82 6.08 -0.55
C LEU A 115 4.56 5.79 0.93
N LEU A 116 4.95 4.61 1.41
CA LEU A 116 4.81 4.22 2.82
C LEU A 116 5.71 5.07 3.72
N ASP A 117 6.97 5.28 3.35
CA ASP A 117 7.92 6.13 4.09
C ASP A 117 7.47 7.58 4.21
N THR A 118 6.75 8.08 3.19
CA THR A 118 6.16 9.43 3.20
C THR A 118 4.81 9.49 3.93
N GLY A 119 4.35 8.37 4.47
CA GLY A 119 3.19 8.28 5.35
C GLY A 119 1.87 7.99 4.64
N ARG A 120 1.88 7.48 3.40
CA ARG A 120 0.64 6.93 2.81
C ARG A 120 0.20 5.69 3.57
N ALA A 121 -1.11 5.57 3.80
CA ALA A 121 -1.66 4.36 4.38
C ALA A 121 -1.49 3.19 3.39
N PRO A 122 -1.08 1.99 3.83
CA PRO A 122 -0.98 0.81 2.99
C PRO A 122 -2.28 0.53 2.21
N GLY A 123 -3.42 0.61 2.91
CA GLY A 123 -4.77 0.48 2.36
C GLY A 123 -5.13 1.47 1.23
N ASP A 124 -4.38 2.56 1.08
CA ASP A 124 -4.59 3.54 0.02
C ASP A 124 -3.87 3.20 -1.29
N ILE A 125 -3.09 2.10 -1.32
CA ILE A 125 -2.19 1.75 -2.42
C ILE A 125 -2.68 0.47 -3.09
N LEU A 126 -2.92 0.53 -4.40
CA LEU A 126 -3.18 -0.62 -5.27
C LEU A 126 -2.01 -0.79 -6.22
N VAL A 127 -1.42 -1.97 -6.30
CA VAL A 127 -0.38 -2.31 -7.28
C VAL A 127 -1.00 -3.22 -8.35
N LEU A 128 -0.81 -2.87 -9.61
CA LEU A 128 -1.27 -3.64 -10.77
C LEU A 128 -0.06 -4.17 -11.55
N THR A 129 0.02 -5.48 -11.75
CA THR A 129 1.08 -6.13 -12.54
C THR A 129 0.49 -6.67 -13.83
N THR A 130 1.19 -6.52 -14.96
CA THR A 130 0.73 -7.03 -16.27
C THR A 130 1.36 -8.37 -16.67
N GLY A 131 2.47 -8.74 -16.02
CA GLY A 131 3.18 -10.00 -16.20
C GLY A 131 3.01 -10.90 -14.97
N ASP A 132 4.12 -11.45 -14.49
CA ASP A 132 4.11 -12.28 -13.29
C ASP A 132 3.57 -11.50 -12.07
N PRO A 133 2.78 -12.15 -11.20
CA PRO A 133 2.30 -11.51 -9.98
C PRO A 133 3.46 -11.30 -9.00
N HIS A 134 3.28 -10.32 -8.12
CA HIS A 134 4.20 -10.11 -7.01
C HIS A 134 4.34 -11.40 -6.15
N PRO A 135 5.54 -11.80 -5.68
CA PRO A 135 5.75 -13.07 -4.98
C PRO A 135 4.86 -13.26 -3.74
N TRP A 136 4.60 -12.17 -3.01
CA TRP A 136 3.66 -12.22 -1.88
C TRP A 136 2.21 -12.48 -2.35
N ALA A 137 1.76 -11.82 -3.42
CA ALA A 137 0.43 -12.02 -3.99
C ALA A 137 0.25 -13.47 -4.46
N ALA A 138 1.27 -14.04 -5.11
CA ALA A 138 1.28 -15.43 -5.54
C ALA A 138 1.15 -16.40 -4.34
N HIS A 139 1.83 -16.10 -3.23
CA HIS A 139 1.73 -16.89 -2.00
C HIS A 139 0.32 -16.79 -1.39
N GLU A 140 -0.23 -15.59 -1.25
CA GLU A 140 -1.56 -15.40 -0.66
C GLU A 140 -2.68 -16.02 -1.50
N LEU A 141 -2.60 -15.88 -2.82
CA LEU A 141 -3.53 -16.54 -3.76
C LEU A 141 -3.51 -18.07 -3.63
N SER A 142 -2.39 -18.67 -3.21
CA SER A 142 -2.31 -20.12 -3.00
C SER A 142 -3.22 -20.62 -1.87
N PHE A 143 -3.63 -19.75 -0.95
CA PHE A 143 -4.61 -20.06 0.09
C PHE A 143 -6.07 -19.89 -0.37
N GLY A 144 -6.29 -19.34 -1.56
CA GLY A 144 -7.59 -19.27 -2.22
C GLY A 144 -7.96 -17.86 -2.65
N GLU A 145 -8.44 -17.74 -3.89
CA GLU A 145 -8.81 -16.47 -4.51
C GLU A 145 -9.86 -15.68 -3.72
N ALA A 146 -10.90 -16.35 -3.19
CA ALA A 146 -11.96 -15.67 -2.43
C ALA A 146 -11.43 -15.01 -1.15
N ALA A 147 -10.52 -15.70 -0.43
CA ALA A 147 -9.88 -15.14 0.76
C ALA A 147 -8.94 -13.99 0.40
N TYR A 148 -8.22 -14.12 -0.72
CA TYR A 148 -7.35 -13.07 -1.22
C TYR A 148 -8.10 -11.77 -1.56
N TRP A 149 -9.19 -11.86 -2.32
CA TRP A 149 -9.99 -10.67 -2.64
C TRP A 149 -10.68 -10.06 -1.42
N ALA A 150 -10.96 -10.84 -0.37
CA ALA A 150 -11.45 -10.27 0.89
C ALA A 150 -10.41 -9.35 1.55
N LEU A 151 -9.11 -9.53 1.31
CA LEU A 151 -8.07 -8.58 1.74
C LEU A 151 -8.19 -7.24 1.01
N HIS A 152 -8.53 -7.26 -0.28
CA HIS A 152 -8.80 -6.04 -1.04
C HIS A 152 -9.98 -5.26 -0.46
N ASP A 153 -11.07 -5.98 -0.14
CA ASP A 153 -12.28 -5.41 0.44
C ASP A 153 -12.07 -4.89 1.87
N ALA A 154 -11.19 -5.51 2.64
CA ALA A 154 -10.80 -5.04 3.97
C ALA A 154 -10.04 -3.71 3.90
N GLY A 155 -9.17 -3.54 2.90
CA GLY A 155 -8.49 -2.27 2.66
C GLY A 155 -7.47 -1.88 3.73
N ASP A 156 -6.95 -2.85 4.49
CA ASP A 156 -6.01 -2.60 5.59
C ASP A 156 -4.54 -2.55 5.13
N ASP A 157 -4.21 -3.21 4.01
CA ASP A 157 -2.84 -3.35 3.50
C ASP A 157 -2.74 -3.00 2.00
N VAL A 158 -1.50 -2.89 1.49
CA VAL A 158 -1.22 -2.77 0.05
C VAL A 158 -1.79 -3.98 -0.66
N PHE A 159 -2.59 -3.74 -1.69
CA PHE A 159 -3.18 -4.83 -2.47
C PHE A 159 -2.48 -4.93 -3.83
N TYR A 160 -2.17 -6.15 -4.24
CA TYR A 160 -1.57 -6.45 -5.53
C TYR A 160 -2.61 -7.16 -6.39
N ALA A 161 -2.72 -6.81 -7.67
CA ALA A 161 -3.62 -7.50 -8.58
C ALA A 161 -3.01 -7.60 -9.97
N ASP A 162 -3.44 -8.63 -10.70
CA ASP A 162 -3.20 -8.70 -12.13
C ASP A 162 -4.00 -7.59 -12.83
N ALA A 163 -3.39 -6.90 -13.79
CA ALA A 163 -4.01 -5.84 -14.57
C ALA A 163 -5.25 -6.33 -15.37
N ALA A 164 -5.34 -7.62 -15.70
CA ALA A 164 -6.54 -8.22 -16.28
C ALA A 164 -7.74 -8.25 -15.31
N GLN A 165 -7.49 -8.15 -14.00
CA GLN A 165 -8.51 -8.09 -12.95
C GLN A 165 -8.79 -6.65 -12.48
N VAL A 166 -8.25 -5.63 -13.16
CA VAL A 166 -8.40 -4.21 -12.78
C VAL A 166 -9.87 -3.76 -12.73
N GLU A 167 -10.74 -4.36 -13.52
CA GLU A 167 -12.17 -4.04 -13.49
C GLU A 167 -12.83 -4.45 -12.17
N ARG A 168 -12.37 -5.56 -11.57
CA ARG A 168 -12.85 -6.07 -10.29
C ARG A 168 -12.32 -5.26 -9.11
N ALA A 169 -11.11 -4.73 -9.20
CA ALA A 169 -10.51 -3.96 -8.13
C ALA A 169 -11.30 -2.67 -7.87
N ALA A 170 -11.68 -2.43 -6.61
CA ALA A 170 -12.14 -1.12 -6.16
C ALA A 170 -11.02 -0.07 -6.29
N GLY A 171 -11.40 1.18 -6.56
CA GLY A 171 -10.45 2.29 -6.68
C GLY A 171 -9.76 2.61 -5.36
N ARG A 172 -8.52 3.09 -5.43
CA ARG A 172 -7.70 3.52 -4.29
C ARG A 172 -7.07 4.89 -4.57
N PRO A 173 -6.72 5.69 -3.54
CA PRO A 173 -6.09 6.99 -3.74
C PRO A 173 -4.80 6.93 -4.57
N VAL A 174 -4.00 5.87 -4.45
CA VAL A 174 -2.83 5.60 -5.29
C VAL A 174 -2.99 4.28 -6.04
N VAL A 175 -2.68 4.31 -7.32
CA VAL A 175 -2.45 3.09 -8.12
C VAL A 175 -1.01 3.11 -8.64
N VAL A 176 -0.29 2.01 -8.48
CA VAL A 176 1.03 1.78 -9.07
C VAL A 176 0.86 0.70 -10.14
N PHE A 177 1.12 1.01 -11.40
CA PHE A 177 0.98 0.11 -12.54
C PHE A 177 2.37 -0.32 -13.01
N ALA A 178 2.73 -1.59 -12.79
CA ALA A 178 3.95 -2.20 -13.27
C ALA A 178 3.69 -2.90 -14.60
N ALA A 179 4.25 -2.35 -15.68
CA ALA A 179 4.23 -2.98 -17.01
C ALA A 179 5.30 -4.07 -17.11
N ASN A 180 5.22 -5.08 -16.24
CA ASN A 180 6.26 -6.09 -16.01
C ASN A 180 6.22 -7.30 -16.94
N GLY A 181 5.57 -7.16 -18.10
CA GLY A 181 5.39 -8.23 -19.07
C GLY A 181 4.04 -8.14 -19.77
N GLY A 182 3.69 -9.20 -20.48
CA GLY A 182 2.44 -9.27 -21.25
C GLY A 182 2.49 -8.53 -22.60
N PRO A 183 1.48 -8.75 -23.47
CA PRO A 183 1.41 -8.10 -24.77
C PRO A 183 1.16 -6.60 -24.63
N ALA A 184 1.84 -5.80 -25.45
CA ALA A 184 1.83 -4.35 -25.32
C ALA A 184 0.43 -3.74 -25.46
N GLU A 185 -0.41 -4.32 -26.32
CA GLU A 185 -1.82 -3.96 -26.50
C GLU A 185 -2.68 -4.21 -25.26
N ALA A 186 -2.42 -5.27 -24.48
CA ALA A 186 -3.18 -5.53 -23.25
C ALA A 186 -2.79 -4.52 -22.16
N ASN A 187 -1.51 -4.21 -22.03
CA ASN A 187 -1.03 -3.19 -21.09
C ASN A 187 -1.63 -1.82 -21.43
N ALA A 188 -1.65 -1.49 -22.74
CA ALA A 188 -2.26 -0.28 -23.26
C ALA A 188 -3.78 -0.22 -22.99
N ALA A 189 -4.49 -1.35 -23.08
CA ALA A 189 -5.91 -1.42 -22.78
C ALA A 189 -6.21 -1.34 -21.27
N ALA A 190 -5.32 -1.86 -20.42
CA ALA A 190 -5.50 -1.85 -18.96
C ALA A 190 -5.19 -0.48 -18.34
N LEU A 191 -4.27 0.30 -18.92
CA LEU A 191 -3.80 1.57 -18.36
C LEU A 191 -4.91 2.62 -18.17
N PRO A 192 -5.86 2.83 -19.12
CA PRO A 192 -7.00 3.70 -18.90
C PRO A 192 -7.88 3.24 -17.74
N THR A 193 -8.11 1.94 -17.59
CA THR A 193 -8.90 1.42 -16.47
C THR A 193 -8.17 1.61 -15.15
N ALA A 194 -6.85 1.39 -15.11
CA ALA A 194 -6.01 1.71 -13.95
C ALA A 194 -6.09 3.19 -13.56
N LEU A 195 -6.12 4.10 -14.53
CA LEU A 195 -6.32 5.53 -14.30
C LEU A 195 -7.68 5.81 -13.63
N THR A 196 -8.76 5.12 -14.02
CA THR A 196 -10.07 5.27 -13.35
C THR A 196 -10.09 4.72 -11.92
N ARG A 197 -9.16 3.81 -11.57
CA ARG A 197 -9.02 3.28 -10.22
C ARG A 197 -8.18 4.20 -9.32
N ALA A 198 -7.38 5.09 -9.90
CA ALA A 198 -6.59 6.06 -9.16
C ALA A 198 -7.44 7.28 -8.74
N GLY A 199 -7.63 7.46 -7.44
CA GLY A 199 -8.36 8.61 -6.90
C GLY A 199 -7.56 9.92 -6.91
N ALA A 200 -6.23 9.84 -6.83
CA ALA A 200 -5.36 11.02 -6.79
C ALA A 200 -4.06 10.85 -7.58
N LEU A 201 -3.44 9.67 -7.57
CA LEU A 201 -2.15 9.43 -8.20
C LEU A 201 -2.12 8.07 -8.91
N LEU A 202 -1.69 8.06 -10.16
CA LEU A 202 -1.26 6.88 -10.90
C LEU A 202 0.26 6.97 -11.12
N ILE A 203 1.01 6.00 -10.60
CA ILE A 203 2.42 5.82 -10.90
C ILE A 203 2.53 4.69 -11.92
N VAL A 204 3.22 4.89 -13.03
CA VAL A 204 3.42 3.87 -14.07
C VAL A 204 4.89 3.53 -14.15
N CYS A 205 5.23 2.27 -13.91
CA CYS A 205 6.59 1.73 -14.00
C CYS A 205 6.70 0.91 -15.29
N GLY A 206 7.51 1.35 -16.25
CA GLY A 206 7.66 0.66 -17.52
C GLY A 206 8.27 1.50 -18.64
N ASP A 207 8.15 1.01 -19.87
CA ASP A 207 8.74 1.65 -21.05
C ASP A 207 8.05 3.00 -21.36
N PRO A 208 8.80 4.13 -21.37
CA PRO A 208 8.23 5.44 -21.65
C PRO A 208 7.58 5.57 -23.02
N GLN A 209 8.08 4.89 -24.06
CA GLN A 209 7.51 5.02 -25.40
C GLN A 209 6.15 4.33 -25.46
N GLN A 210 6.04 3.12 -24.90
CA GLN A 210 4.79 2.39 -24.80
C GLN A 210 3.75 3.19 -24.01
N ILE A 211 4.14 3.75 -22.86
CA ILE A 211 3.21 4.48 -21.98
C ILE A 211 2.76 5.81 -22.59
N ASN A 212 3.68 6.58 -23.18
CA ASN A 212 3.34 7.86 -23.83
C ASN A 212 2.45 7.69 -25.07
N SER A 213 2.63 6.58 -25.80
CA SER A 213 1.74 6.21 -26.91
C SER A 213 0.29 6.08 -26.46
N VAL A 214 0.06 5.51 -25.27
CA VAL A 214 -1.29 5.28 -24.70
C VAL A 214 -1.88 6.55 -24.10
N LEU A 215 -1.05 7.38 -23.45
CA LEU A 215 -1.49 8.64 -22.85
C LEU A 215 -1.72 9.76 -23.87
N GLY A 216 -1.52 9.49 -25.16
CA GLY A 216 -1.69 10.48 -26.23
C GLY A 216 -0.61 11.57 -26.23
N THR A 217 0.49 11.38 -25.49
CA THR A 217 1.67 12.22 -25.47
C THR A 217 2.66 11.77 -26.55
N GLY A 218 2.15 11.59 -27.78
CA GLY A 218 2.98 11.38 -28.96
C GLY A 218 3.57 12.71 -29.42
N VAL A 219 4.90 12.86 -29.29
CA VAL A 219 5.69 13.87 -30.01
C VAL A 219 6.06 13.34 -31.39
#